data_AF-M0NHI5-F1
#
_entry.id   AF-M0NHI5-F1
#
_cell.length_a   1.000
_cell.length_b   1.000
_cell.length_c   1.000
_cell.angle_alpha   90.00
_cell.angle_beta   90.00
_cell.angle_gamma   90.00
#
_symmetry.space_group_name_H-M   'P 1'
#
loop_
_entity.id
_entity.type
_entity.pdbx_description
1 polymer ?
#
loop_
_entity_poly.entity_id
_entity_poly.type
_entity_poly.pdbx_seq_one_letter_code
_entity_poly.pdbx_strand_id
1 'polypeptide(L)'
;MNTTEQRAPELIWPEGYPRTNPSEREPCPGNLSVTRKEAFVSIVDELERWGATDVRIPTASTHYKDRPNIPLKHHKPDDVGVVARFRREDRPDDEGYAIACDRRETQLENARSIVLYAKRKRLAERCGVTTADSEFKTVRLPPGDESGISDVIAVEPEPDRDPHEVLGVAPDAPDPVVKGAFRELVKEGHGDQGGNDDYDVTELKQARDTLLDK
;
A
#
# COMPACT_ATOMS: atom_id res chain seq x y z
N MET A 1 -41.02 -9.13 33.92
CA MET A 1 -40.54 -9.42 32.55
C MET A 1 -39.03 -9.21 32.56
N ASN A 2 -38.25 -10.29 32.68
CA ASN A 2 -36.79 -10.19 32.66
C ASN A 2 -36.32 -10.32 31.22
N THR A 3 -36.07 -9.19 30.57
CA THR A 3 -35.26 -9.14 29.35
C THR A 3 -33.86 -9.54 29.77
N THR A 4 -33.46 -10.78 29.50
CA THR A 4 -32.07 -11.18 29.56
C THR A 4 -31.33 -10.36 28.51
N GLU A 5 -30.77 -9.21 28.90
CA GLU A 5 -29.75 -8.53 28.12
C GLU A 5 -28.55 -9.47 28.03
N GLN A 6 -28.54 -10.28 26.98
CA GLN A 6 -27.43 -11.16 26.67
C GLN A 6 -26.26 -10.24 26.28
N ARG A 7 -25.36 -9.99 27.24
CA ARG A 7 -24.14 -9.20 27.04
C ARG A 7 -23.47 -9.68 25.76
N ALA A 8 -23.20 -8.73 24.85
CA ALA A 8 -22.53 -9.02 23.60
C ALA A 8 -21.21 -9.78 23.88
N PRO A 9 -20.90 -10.83 23.11
CA PRO A 9 -19.70 -11.63 23.35
C PRO A 9 -18.44 -10.76 23.29
N GLU A 10 -17.49 -10.99 24.19
CA GLU A 10 -16.22 -10.28 24.17
C GLU A 10 -15.35 -10.78 23.00
N LEU A 11 -14.74 -9.85 22.26
CA LEU A 11 -13.88 -10.19 21.13
C LEU A 11 -12.47 -10.55 21.60
N ILE A 12 -12.06 -11.80 21.36
CA ILE A 12 -10.69 -12.26 21.65
C ILE A 12 -9.75 -11.86 20.50
N TRP A 13 -9.01 -10.79 20.70
CA TRP A 13 -8.01 -10.29 19.76
C TRP A 13 -6.75 -11.18 19.69
N PRO A 14 -6.03 -11.26 18.56
CA PRO A 14 -4.74 -11.97 18.50
C PRO A 14 -3.70 -11.39 19.46
N GLU A 15 -2.97 -12.26 20.16
CA GLU A 15 -1.92 -11.89 21.11
C GLU A 15 -0.75 -11.20 20.40
N GLY A 16 -0.16 -10.19 21.05
CA GLY A 16 0.99 -9.45 20.52
C GLY A 16 0.65 -8.37 19.48
N TYR A 17 -0.61 -8.24 19.07
CA TYR A 17 -1.05 -7.21 18.12
C TYR A 17 -1.79 -6.08 18.85
N PRO A 18 -1.37 -4.81 18.70
CA PRO A 18 -2.06 -3.69 19.33
C PRO A 18 -3.47 -3.49 18.75
N ARG A 19 -4.36 -2.93 19.56
CA ARG A 19 -5.69 -2.47 19.12
C ARG A 19 -5.58 -1.06 18.56
N THR A 20 -6.41 -0.74 17.57
CA THR A 20 -6.57 0.63 17.09
C THR A 20 -7.42 1.42 18.09
N ASN A 21 -6.93 2.59 18.53
CA ASN A 21 -7.71 3.49 19.37
C ASN A 21 -8.98 3.93 18.61
N PRO A 22 -10.18 3.90 19.22
CA PRO A 22 -11.41 4.36 18.56
C PRO A 22 -11.30 5.75 17.91
N SER A 23 -10.50 6.67 18.46
CA SER A 23 -10.31 8.02 17.88
C SER A 23 -9.41 8.05 16.64
N GLU A 24 -8.66 6.98 16.36
CA GLU A 24 -7.75 6.84 15.22
C GLU A 24 -8.36 5.99 14.08
N ARG A 25 -9.61 5.56 14.25
CA ARG A 25 -10.33 4.80 13.22
C ARG A 25 -10.71 5.71 12.07
N GLU A 26 -10.59 5.16 10.87
CA GLU A 26 -10.85 5.88 9.62
C GLU A 26 -11.83 5.08 8.77
N PRO A 27 -12.70 5.75 7.99
CA PRO A 27 -13.57 5.06 7.05
C PRO A 27 -12.74 4.25 6.05
N CYS A 28 -13.33 3.19 5.51
CA CYS A 28 -12.67 2.42 4.45
C CYS A 28 -12.49 3.30 3.20
N PRO A 29 -11.31 3.29 2.55
CA PRO A 29 -11.13 4.02 1.31
C PRO A 29 -12.04 3.46 0.20
N GLY A 30 -12.68 4.36 -0.55
CA GLY A 30 -13.57 4.04 -1.66
C GLY A 30 -15.02 3.73 -1.26
N ASN A 31 -15.90 3.65 -2.26
CA ASN A 31 -17.30 3.32 -2.03
C ASN A 31 -17.48 1.82 -1.78
N LEU A 32 -18.11 1.48 -0.65
CA LEU A 32 -18.53 0.11 -0.36
C LEU A 32 -19.87 -0.20 -1.04
N SER A 33 -19.82 -1.00 -2.10
CA SER A 33 -21.03 -1.50 -2.78
C SER A 33 -21.63 -2.75 -2.16
N VAL A 34 -20.98 -3.33 -1.13
CA VAL A 34 -21.38 -4.60 -0.51
C VAL A 34 -22.09 -4.38 0.83
N THR A 35 -23.04 -5.25 1.14
CA THR A 35 -23.70 -5.31 2.43
C THR A 35 -22.82 -5.98 3.49
N ARG A 36 -23.15 -5.76 4.78
CA ARG A 36 -22.45 -6.41 5.91
C ARG A 36 -22.46 -7.93 5.77
N LYS A 37 -23.59 -8.53 5.40
CA LYS A 37 -23.69 -9.98 5.20
C LYS A 37 -22.73 -10.45 4.11
N GLU A 38 -22.73 -9.78 2.96
CA GLU A 38 -21.88 -10.14 1.82
C GLU A 38 -20.40 -10.00 2.15
N ALA A 39 -20.01 -8.99 2.94
CA ALA A 39 -18.63 -8.83 3.38
C ALA A 39 -18.15 -10.01 4.25
N PHE A 40 -18.96 -10.47 5.20
CA PHE A 40 -18.63 -11.62 6.05
C PHE A 40 -18.62 -12.94 5.28
N VAL A 41 -19.58 -13.15 4.36
CA VAL A 41 -19.56 -14.31 3.44
C VAL A 41 -18.30 -14.29 2.58
N SER A 42 -17.92 -13.12 2.06
CA SER A 42 -16.71 -12.97 1.24
C SER A 42 -15.42 -13.31 1.98
N ILE A 43 -15.37 -13.19 3.32
CA ILE A 43 -14.20 -13.62 4.10
C ILE A 43 -14.06 -15.13 3.99
N VAL A 44 -15.14 -15.87 4.27
CA VAL A 44 -15.14 -17.34 4.21
C VAL A 44 -14.78 -17.80 2.80
N ASP A 45 -15.49 -17.30 1.78
CA ASP A 45 -15.27 -17.68 0.39
C ASP A 45 -13.82 -17.43 -0.07
N GLU A 46 -13.23 -16.29 0.32
CA GLU A 46 -11.88 -15.95 -0.10
C GLU A 46 -10.81 -16.75 0.65
N LEU A 47 -10.99 -16.97 1.95
CA LEU A 47 -10.07 -17.79 2.75
C LEU A 47 -10.10 -19.24 2.28
N GLU A 48 -11.27 -19.82 2.03
CA GLU A 48 -11.39 -21.19 1.50
C GLU A 48 -10.73 -21.31 0.11
N ARG A 49 -10.92 -20.33 -0.78
CA ARG A 49 -10.21 -20.27 -2.08
C ARG A 49 -8.70 -20.15 -1.93
N TRP A 50 -8.23 -19.67 -0.79
CA TRP A 50 -6.81 -19.57 -0.46
C TRP A 50 -6.30 -20.82 0.27
N GLY A 51 -7.11 -21.87 0.40
CA GLY A 51 -6.71 -23.12 1.08
C GLY A 51 -6.92 -23.10 2.59
N ALA A 52 -7.76 -22.19 3.10
CA ALA A 52 -8.12 -22.18 4.51
C ALA A 52 -9.18 -23.24 4.85
N THR A 53 -9.08 -23.81 6.03
CA THR A 53 -10.03 -24.76 6.63
C THR A 53 -10.43 -24.29 8.04
N ASP A 54 -11.53 -24.82 8.59
CA ASP A 54 -12.08 -24.44 9.92
C ASP A 54 -12.17 -22.91 10.14
N VAL A 55 -12.73 -22.19 9.16
CA VAL A 55 -12.85 -20.73 9.22
C VAL A 55 -13.87 -20.31 10.28
N ARG A 56 -13.43 -19.49 11.23
CA ARG A 56 -14.25 -18.92 12.31
C ARG A 56 -14.05 -17.40 12.37
N ILE A 57 -15.14 -16.65 12.41
CA ILE A 57 -15.10 -15.19 12.42
C ILE A 57 -15.68 -14.65 13.74
N PRO A 58 -14.96 -14.72 14.86
CA PRO A 58 -15.42 -14.09 16.09
C PRO A 58 -15.51 -12.57 15.93
N THR A 59 -16.59 -12.01 16.46
CA THR A 59 -16.80 -10.57 16.60
C THR A 59 -17.55 -10.30 17.90
N ALA A 60 -17.58 -9.03 18.33
CA ALA A 60 -18.43 -8.63 19.44
C ALA A 60 -19.94 -8.59 19.09
N SER A 61 -20.35 -9.18 17.96
CA SER A 61 -21.77 -9.32 17.62
C SER A 61 -22.32 -10.71 17.92
N THR A 62 -23.62 -10.77 18.18
CA THR A 62 -24.37 -12.03 18.12
C THR A 62 -24.47 -12.49 16.67
N HIS A 63 -24.24 -13.77 16.42
CA HIS A 63 -24.28 -14.39 15.10
C HIS A 63 -25.54 -15.26 14.92
N TYR A 64 -25.88 -15.56 13.66
CA TYR A 64 -26.94 -16.52 13.37
C TYR A 64 -26.54 -17.93 13.82
N LYS A 65 -27.48 -18.67 14.45
CA LYS A 65 -27.23 -20.02 14.97
C LYS A 65 -26.81 -21.02 13.87
N ASP A 66 -27.44 -20.91 12.70
CA ASP A 66 -27.18 -21.75 11.52
C ASP A 66 -26.03 -21.23 10.65
N ARG A 67 -25.58 -19.99 10.88
CA ARG A 67 -24.49 -19.34 10.14
C ARG A 67 -23.56 -18.61 11.11
N PRO A 68 -22.71 -19.34 11.86
CA PRO A 68 -21.93 -18.79 12.97
C PRO A 68 -20.92 -17.71 12.56
N ASN A 69 -20.56 -17.63 11.27
CA ASN A 69 -19.67 -16.60 10.72
C ASN A 69 -20.41 -15.34 10.22
N ILE A 70 -21.73 -15.26 10.39
CA ILE A 70 -22.53 -14.11 9.95
C ILE A 70 -23.17 -13.41 11.15
N PRO A 71 -22.79 -12.15 11.45
CA PRO A 71 -23.45 -11.34 12.46
C PRO A 71 -24.92 -11.06 12.14
N LEU A 72 -25.75 -10.94 13.17
CA LEU A 72 -27.15 -10.52 13.02
C LEU A 72 -27.24 -9.12 12.39
N LYS A 73 -28.13 -8.96 11.40
CA LYS A 73 -28.26 -7.75 10.56
C LYS A 73 -28.29 -6.43 11.34
N HIS A 74 -29.03 -6.39 12.45
CA HIS A 74 -29.31 -5.14 13.20
C HIS A 74 -28.41 -4.94 14.42
N HIS A 75 -27.49 -5.86 14.71
CA HIS A 75 -26.63 -5.77 15.89
C HIS A 75 -25.54 -4.71 15.70
N LYS A 76 -25.39 -3.79 16.64
CA LYS A 76 -24.39 -2.70 16.59
C LYS A 76 -23.51 -2.77 17.85
N PRO A 77 -22.40 -3.52 17.83
CA PRO A 77 -21.51 -3.61 18.97
C PRO A 77 -20.62 -2.36 19.08
N ASP A 78 -20.19 -2.04 20.30
CA ASP A 78 -19.19 -0.98 20.55
C ASP A 78 -17.81 -1.37 19.98
N ASP A 79 -17.46 -2.66 20.09
CA ASP A 79 -16.26 -3.20 19.47
C ASP A 79 -16.56 -3.65 18.02
N VAL A 80 -16.07 -2.85 17.08
CA VAL A 80 -16.21 -3.06 15.63
C VAL A 80 -15.10 -3.91 15.03
N GLY A 81 -14.18 -4.42 15.84
CA GLY A 81 -13.13 -5.33 15.39
C GLY A 81 -13.69 -6.61 14.79
N VAL A 82 -12.97 -7.14 13.80
CA VAL A 82 -13.25 -8.43 13.17
C VAL A 82 -11.96 -9.25 13.17
N VAL A 83 -12.06 -10.51 13.56
CA VAL A 83 -10.95 -11.46 13.50
C VAL A 83 -11.43 -12.67 12.71
N ALA A 84 -10.70 -13.04 11.65
CA ALA A 84 -10.91 -14.28 10.93
C ALA A 84 -9.82 -15.27 11.34
N ARG A 85 -10.21 -16.35 12.00
CA ARG A 85 -9.32 -17.45 12.43
C ARG A 85 -9.54 -18.65 11.52
N PHE A 86 -8.47 -19.33 11.16
CA PHE A 86 -8.53 -20.47 10.24
C PHE A 86 -7.29 -21.34 10.37
N ARG A 87 -7.37 -22.55 9.82
CA ARG A 87 -6.24 -23.45 9.55
C ARG A 87 -5.93 -23.45 8.07
N ARG A 88 -4.80 -24.04 7.69
CA ARG A 88 -4.34 -24.13 6.30
C ARG A 88 -4.22 -25.59 5.90
N GLU A 89 -4.77 -25.96 4.74
CA GLU A 89 -4.72 -27.34 4.22
C GLU A 89 -3.28 -27.81 3.94
N ASP A 90 -2.39 -26.89 3.60
CA ASP A 90 -0.97 -27.12 3.32
C ASP A 90 -0.07 -27.04 4.56
N ARG A 91 -0.65 -26.97 5.77
CA ARG A 91 0.06 -26.80 7.04
C ARG A 91 -0.41 -27.81 8.09
N PRO A 92 0.37 -28.05 9.15
CA PRO A 92 -0.06 -28.89 10.27
C PRO A 92 -1.35 -28.38 10.92
N ASP A 93 -2.22 -29.31 11.35
CA ASP A 93 -3.52 -28.99 11.95
C ASP A 93 -3.44 -28.28 13.32
N ASP A 94 -2.30 -28.33 14.00
CA ASP A 94 -2.06 -27.61 15.25
C ASP A 94 -1.67 -26.14 15.04
N GLU A 95 -1.37 -25.74 13.79
CA GLU A 95 -1.03 -24.36 13.44
C GLU A 95 -2.28 -23.54 13.08
N GLY A 96 -2.61 -22.58 13.93
CA GLY A 96 -3.75 -21.67 13.74
C GLY A 96 -3.31 -20.29 13.26
N TYR A 97 -4.02 -19.75 12.27
CA TYR A 97 -3.77 -18.42 11.72
C TYR A 97 -4.91 -17.47 12.07
N ALA A 98 -4.61 -16.16 12.09
CA ALA A 98 -5.59 -15.12 12.28
C ALA A 98 -5.29 -13.90 11.39
N ILE A 99 -6.33 -13.33 10.80
CA ILE A 99 -6.31 -12.00 10.17
C ILE A 99 -7.30 -11.13 10.94
N ALA A 100 -6.81 -10.01 11.48
CA ALA A 100 -7.60 -9.14 12.35
C ALA A 100 -7.58 -7.70 11.82
N CYS A 101 -8.72 -7.01 11.92
CA CYS A 101 -8.84 -5.60 11.54
C CYS A 101 -9.85 -4.87 12.43
N ASP A 102 -9.43 -3.74 13.00
CA ASP A 102 -10.24 -2.85 13.84
C ASP A 102 -9.99 -1.36 13.55
N ARG A 103 -9.32 -1.08 12.43
CA ARG A 103 -8.93 0.28 12.02
C ARG A 103 -10.08 1.06 11.39
N ARG A 104 -11.17 0.37 11.03
CA ARG A 104 -12.34 0.98 10.40
C ARG A 104 -13.45 1.27 11.39
N GLU A 105 -14.30 2.24 11.05
CA GLU A 105 -15.42 2.70 11.88
C GLU A 105 -16.50 1.63 12.06
N THR A 106 -16.64 0.69 11.10
CA THR A 106 -17.67 -0.35 11.14
C THR A 106 -17.14 -1.77 10.93
N GLN A 107 -17.88 -2.76 11.45
CA GLN A 107 -17.57 -4.17 11.19
C GLN A 107 -17.65 -4.54 9.70
N LEU A 108 -18.51 -3.87 8.93
CA LEU A 108 -18.60 -4.06 7.48
C LEU A 108 -17.26 -3.71 6.80
N GLU A 109 -16.71 -2.55 7.15
CA GLU A 109 -15.45 -2.06 6.58
C GLU A 109 -14.24 -2.88 7.02
N ASN A 110 -14.18 -3.25 8.31
CA ASN A 110 -13.14 -4.14 8.81
C ASN A 110 -13.21 -5.51 8.12
N ALA A 111 -14.41 -6.08 7.97
CA ALA A 111 -14.61 -7.33 7.22
C ALA A 111 -14.16 -7.19 5.76
N ARG A 112 -14.48 -6.08 5.10
CA ARG A 112 -14.05 -5.83 3.72
C ARG A 112 -12.52 -5.72 3.61
N SER A 113 -11.88 -5.08 4.57
CA SER A 113 -10.41 -4.94 4.61
C SER A 113 -9.74 -6.32 4.70
N ILE A 114 -10.28 -7.22 5.53
CA ILE A 114 -9.81 -8.61 5.62
C ILE A 114 -9.95 -9.35 4.28
N VAL A 115 -11.07 -9.20 3.58
CA VAL A 115 -11.29 -9.80 2.24
C VAL A 115 -10.25 -9.31 1.24
N LEU A 116 -9.97 -8.01 1.20
CA LEU A 116 -8.99 -7.42 0.29
C LEU A 116 -7.57 -7.92 0.59
N TYR A 117 -7.23 -8.04 1.87
CA TYR A 117 -5.95 -8.61 2.29
C TYR A 117 -5.82 -10.09 1.87
N ALA A 118 -6.82 -10.93 2.17
CA ALA A 118 -6.82 -12.34 1.75
C ALA A 118 -6.70 -12.49 0.22
N LYS A 119 -7.41 -11.65 -0.56
CA LYS A 119 -7.29 -11.58 -2.02
C LYS A 119 -5.87 -11.27 -2.47
N ARG A 120 -5.24 -10.25 -1.87
CA ARG A 120 -3.86 -9.86 -2.17
C ARG A 120 -2.93 -11.04 -1.93
N LYS A 121 -3.03 -11.68 -0.76
CA LYS A 121 -2.14 -12.78 -0.37
C LYS A 121 -2.29 -13.99 -1.31
N ARG A 122 -3.53 -14.41 -1.57
CA ARG A 122 -3.82 -15.51 -2.50
C ARG A 122 -3.33 -15.22 -3.93
N LEU A 123 -3.50 -13.98 -4.39
CA LEU A 123 -3.02 -13.57 -5.72
C LEU A 123 -1.50 -13.60 -5.80
N ALA A 124 -0.80 -13.07 -4.78
CA ALA A 124 0.65 -13.07 -4.71
C ALA A 124 1.22 -14.51 -4.76
N GLU A 125 0.70 -15.42 -3.92
CA GLU A 125 1.11 -16.83 -3.92
C GLU A 125 0.87 -17.51 -5.26
N ARG A 126 -0.32 -17.31 -5.86
CA ARG A 126 -0.66 -17.91 -7.16
C ARG A 126 0.26 -17.45 -8.28
N CYS A 127 0.65 -16.17 -8.27
CA CYS A 127 1.55 -15.62 -9.26
C CYS A 127 3.02 -15.92 -8.96
N GLY A 128 3.34 -16.63 -7.87
CA GLY A 128 4.71 -16.90 -7.45
C GLY A 128 5.46 -15.67 -6.93
N VAL A 129 4.75 -14.60 -6.55
CA VAL A 129 5.36 -13.36 -6.03
C VAL A 129 5.67 -13.55 -4.54
N THR A 130 6.88 -13.99 -4.23
CA THR A 130 7.33 -14.26 -2.85
C THR A 130 7.88 -13.02 -2.14
N THR A 131 8.31 -12.00 -2.89
CA THR A 131 8.90 -10.76 -2.34
C THR A 131 7.87 -9.83 -1.72
N ALA A 132 6.59 -9.95 -2.09
CA ALA A 132 5.50 -9.11 -1.59
C ALA A 132 5.10 -9.41 -0.13
N ASP A 133 5.57 -10.54 0.41
CA ASP A 133 5.31 -10.99 1.77
C ASP A 133 6.36 -10.50 2.77
N SER A 134 7.53 -10.11 2.28
CA SER A 134 8.49 -9.39 3.10
C SER A 134 8.08 -7.93 3.14
N GLU A 135 7.16 -7.59 4.06
CA GLU A 135 6.85 -6.20 4.40
C GLU A 135 8.19 -5.45 4.65
N PHE A 136 8.62 -4.66 3.66
CA PHE A 136 9.89 -3.93 3.58
C PHE A 136 11.22 -4.73 3.46
N LYS A 137 11.19 -5.96 2.89
CA LYS A 137 12.30 -6.44 2.04
C LYS A 137 11.81 -6.86 0.66
N THR A 138 10.81 -6.17 0.12
CA THR A 138 10.78 -5.98 -1.33
C THR A 138 12.14 -5.41 -1.67
N VAL A 139 13.00 -6.23 -2.30
CA VAL A 139 14.39 -5.91 -2.62
C VAL A 139 14.43 -4.44 -3.02
N ARG A 140 15.01 -3.59 -2.15
CA ARG A 140 15.39 -2.26 -2.58
C ARG A 140 16.41 -2.56 -3.65
N LEU A 141 16.02 -2.36 -4.92
CA LEU A 141 16.93 -2.59 -6.01
C LEU A 141 18.19 -1.80 -5.67
N PRO A 142 19.39 -2.41 -5.73
CA PRO A 142 20.57 -1.58 -5.83
C PRO A 142 20.31 -0.59 -6.98
N PRO A 143 20.63 0.71 -6.84
CA PRO A 143 20.60 1.60 -7.98
C PRO A 143 21.35 0.89 -9.10
N GLY A 144 20.69 0.72 -10.25
CA GLY A 144 21.25 -0.03 -11.37
C GLY A 144 22.63 0.53 -11.68
N ASP A 145 23.63 -0.30 -11.50
CA ASP A 145 25.02 0.03 -11.70
C ASP A 145 25.27 0.19 -13.20
N GLU A 146 25.62 1.39 -13.64
CA GLU A 146 26.79 1.46 -14.50
C GLU A 146 28.02 1.55 -13.59
N SER A 147 28.45 0.36 -13.20
CA SER A 147 29.77 0.01 -12.67
C SER A 147 30.13 0.57 -11.29
N GLY A 148 30.16 -0.35 -10.33
CA GLY A 148 30.50 -0.04 -8.94
C GLY A 148 31.88 0.56 -8.74
N ILE A 149 32.00 1.35 -7.68
CA ILE A 149 32.91 1.18 -6.53
C ILE A 149 32.59 2.30 -5.52
N SER A 150 32.41 1.88 -4.27
CA SER A 150 32.64 2.61 -3.02
C SER A 150 32.40 4.12 -2.95
N ASP A 151 31.31 4.48 -2.27
CA ASP A 151 31.24 5.44 -1.15
C ASP A 151 29.95 6.25 -1.23
N VAL A 152 29.02 5.91 -0.35
CA VAL A 152 27.83 6.71 -0.07
C VAL A 152 28.30 7.96 0.68
N ILE A 153 28.71 8.96 -0.08
CA ILE A 153 28.63 10.36 0.27
C ILE A 153 27.74 10.96 -0.80
N ALA A 154 26.62 11.58 -0.40
CA ALA A 154 25.83 12.41 -1.30
C ALA A 154 26.69 13.62 -1.68
N VAL A 155 27.53 13.45 -2.70
CA VAL A 155 28.14 14.55 -3.44
C VAL A 155 27.17 14.79 -4.58
N GLU A 156 26.56 15.97 -4.63
CA GLU A 156 25.87 16.42 -5.83
C GLU A 156 26.87 16.27 -6.98
N PRO A 157 26.58 15.47 -8.03
CA PRO A 157 27.53 15.29 -9.11
C PRO A 157 27.83 16.67 -9.69
N GLU A 158 29.07 17.11 -9.60
CA GLU A 158 29.52 18.24 -10.42
C GLU A 158 29.21 17.86 -11.87
N PRO A 159 28.56 18.75 -12.64
CA PRO A 159 28.25 18.42 -14.02
C PRO A 159 29.56 18.14 -14.76
N ASP A 160 29.68 16.97 -15.39
CA ASP A 160 30.86 16.56 -16.17
C ASP A 160 31.15 17.52 -17.34
N ARG A 161 30.22 18.42 -17.65
CA ARG A 161 30.30 19.42 -18.72
C ARG A 161 30.07 20.81 -18.17
N ASP A 162 30.85 21.77 -18.66
CA ASP A 162 30.72 23.16 -18.28
C ASP A 162 29.29 23.68 -18.59
N PRO A 163 28.60 24.35 -17.64
CA PRO A 163 27.24 24.83 -17.84
C PRO A 163 27.06 25.75 -19.06
N HIS A 164 28.11 26.48 -19.45
CA HIS A 164 28.10 27.31 -20.65
C HIS A 164 28.15 26.46 -21.93
N GLU A 165 28.87 25.34 -21.91
CA GLU A 165 28.88 24.37 -23.01
C GLU A 165 27.56 23.62 -23.13
N VAL A 166 26.93 23.26 -22.00
CA VAL A 166 25.62 22.57 -21.98
C VAL A 166 24.52 23.45 -22.58
N LEU A 167 24.51 24.76 -22.28
CA LEU A 167 23.54 25.70 -22.84
C LEU A 167 24.00 26.37 -24.14
N GLY A 168 25.22 26.08 -24.62
CA GLY A 168 25.81 26.72 -25.80
C GLY A 168 25.93 28.24 -25.70
N VAL A 169 26.14 28.77 -24.49
CA VAL A 169 26.24 30.21 -24.22
C VAL A 169 27.68 30.62 -23.94
N ALA A 170 28.00 31.91 -24.08
CA ALA A 170 29.31 32.42 -23.71
C ALA A 170 29.51 32.45 -22.17
N PRO A 171 30.76 32.38 -21.65
CA PRO A 171 31.06 32.47 -20.22
C PRO A 171 30.53 33.74 -19.52
N ASP A 172 30.39 34.82 -20.26
CA ASP A 172 29.88 36.13 -19.82
C ASP A 172 28.44 36.40 -20.25
N ALA A 173 27.72 35.37 -20.71
CA ALA A 173 26.35 35.52 -21.16
C ALA A 173 25.44 36.08 -20.05
N PRO A 174 24.66 37.15 -20.33
CA PRO A 174 23.78 37.72 -19.33
C PRO A 174 22.57 36.80 -19.08
N ASP A 175 21.99 36.85 -17.87
CA ASP A 175 20.87 35.99 -17.45
C ASP A 175 19.71 35.84 -18.47
N PRO A 176 19.29 36.89 -19.21
CA PRO A 176 18.25 36.74 -20.22
C PRO A 176 18.65 35.80 -21.37
N VAL A 177 19.94 35.76 -21.72
CA VAL A 177 20.50 34.88 -22.75
C VAL A 177 20.53 33.43 -22.24
N VAL A 178 20.96 33.21 -20.99
CA VAL A 178 20.92 31.87 -20.34
C VAL A 178 19.50 31.31 -20.31
N LYS A 179 18.53 32.11 -19.87
CA LYS A 179 17.10 31.72 -19.83
C LYS A 179 16.53 31.48 -21.23
N GLY A 180 16.98 32.25 -22.23
CA GLY A 180 16.58 32.10 -23.62
C GLY A 180 17.09 30.78 -24.22
N ALA A 181 18.38 30.51 -24.09
CA ALA A 181 19.03 29.29 -24.58
C ALA A 181 18.39 28.03 -23.98
N PHE A 182 18.18 28.01 -22.65
CA PHE A 182 17.46 26.93 -21.98
C PHE A 182 16.06 26.68 -22.56
N ARG A 183 15.31 27.74 -22.86
CA ARG A 183 13.94 27.61 -23.39
C ARG A 183 13.92 27.04 -24.81
N GLU A 184 14.88 27.38 -25.65
CA GLU A 184 14.96 26.81 -27.00
C GLU A 184 15.41 25.34 -26.95
N LEU A 185 16.44 25.02 -26.18
CA LEU A 185 16.94 23.64 -26.05
C LEU A 185 15.89 22.69 -25.45
N VAL A 186 15.08 23.14 -24.48
CA VAL A 186 13.99 22.34 -23.92
C VAL A 186 12.82 22.16 -24.90
N LYS A 187 12.58 23.11 -25.81
CA LYS A 187 11.59 22.92 -26.88
C LYS A 187 12.07 21.88 -27.88
N GLU A 188 13.35 21.92 -28.24
CA GLU A 188 13.97 20.96 -29.16
C GLU A 188 14.06 19.54 -28.55
N GLY A 189 14.30 19.44 -27.24
CA GLY A 189 14.35 18.16 -26.52
C GLY A 189 12.98 17.58 -26.10
N HIS A 190 11.87 18.29 -26.34
CA HIS A 190 10.54 17.79 -25.94
C HIS A 190 10.05 16.70 -26.91
N GLY A 191 9.75 15.50 -26.38
CA GLY A 191 9.36 14.30 -27.14
C GLY A 191 8.14 14.47 -28.08
N ASP A 192 7.33 15.52 -27.90
CA ASP A 192 6.19 15.83 -28.77
C ASP A 192 6.58 16.40 -30.15
N GLN A 193 7.86 16.76 -30.37
CA GLN A 193 8.39 17.17 -31.68
C GLN A 193 9.39 16.17 -32.29
N GLY A 194 9.39 14.92 -31.82
CA GLY A 194 10.30 13.89 -32.31
C GLY A 194 11.67 14.03 -31.67
N GLY A 195 11.69 13.93 -30.34
CA GLY A 195 12.84 14.18 -29.47
C GLY A 195 14.16 13.63 -30.02
N ASN A 196 15.19 14.46 -29.88
CA ASN A 196 16.57 14.08 -30.19
C ASN A 196 17.22 13.51 -28.92
N ASP A 197 17.91 12.38 -29.03
CA ASP A 197 18.68 11.74 -27.94
C ASP A 197 19.90 12.58 -27.51
N ASP A 198 20.16 13.72 -28.16
CA ASP A 198 21.34 14.56 -27.93
C ASP A 198 21.28 15.41 -26.63
N TYR A 199 20.11 15.61 -26.00
CA TYR A 199 19.99 16.50 -24.84
C TYR A 199 19.10 15.94 -23.72
N ASP A 200 19.66 15.75 -22.52
CA ASP A 200 18.89 15.46 -21.31
C ASP A 200 18.32 16.77 -20.72
N VAL A 201 16.99 16.85 -20.65
CA VAL A 201 16.27 17.99 -20.05
C VAL A 201 16.66 18.22 -18.58
N THR A 202 17.14 17.19 -17.89
CA THR A 202 17.65 17.27 -16.52
C THR A 202 18.98 18.02 -16.46
N GLU A 203 19.90 17.71 -17.38
CA GLU A 203 21.21 18.38 -17.51
C GLU A 203 21.04 19.86 -17.87
N LEU A 204 20.12 20.17 -18.80
CA LEU A 204 19.79 21.57 -19.17
C LEU A 204 19.26 22.38 -17.98
N LYS A 205 18.47 21.76 -17.08
CA LYS A 205 17.95 22.45 -15.89
C LYS A 205 19.05 22.74 -14.89
N GLN A 206 19.92 21.77 -14.63
CA GLN A 206 21.06 21.94 -13.72
C GLN A 206 22.00 23.04 -14.22
N ALA A 207 22.36 23.04 -15.51
CA ALA A 207 23.22 24.08 -16.08
C ALA A 207 22.61 25.49 -15.97
N ARG A 208 21.29 25.61 -16.21
CA ARG A 208 20.58 26.89 -16.03
C ARG A 208 20.65 27.37 -14.58
N ASP A 209 20.38 26.49 -13.63
CA ASP A 209 20.32 26.87 -12.21
C ASP A 209 21.70 27.29 -11.71
N THR A 210 22.75 26.56 -12.05
CA THR A 210 24.15 26.94 -11.74
C THR A 210 24.54 28.32 -12.30
N LEU A 211 24.09 28.67 -13.51
CA LEU A 211 24.43 29.97 -14.11
C LEU A 211 23.60 31.14 -13.56
N LEU A 212 22.43 30.88 -12.99
CA LEU A 212 21.51 31.90 -12.49
C LEU A 212 21.55 32.08 -10.96
N ASP A 213 21.99 31.08 -10.21
CA ASP A 213 22.15 31.12 -8.74
C ASP A 213 23.51 31.68 -8.30
N LYS A 214 24.12 32.58 -9.10
CA LYS A 214 25.40 33.24 -8.82
C LYS A 214 25.35 34.23 -7.65
#